data_AF-Q8DPG1-F1
#
_entry.id   AF-Q8DPG1-F1
#
_cell.length_a   1.000
_cell.length_b   1.000
_cell.length_c   1.000
_cell.angle_alpha   90.00
_cell.angle_beta   90.00
_cell.angle_gamma   90.00
#
_symmetry.space_group_name_H-M   'P 1'
#
loop_
_entity.id
_entity.type
_entity.pdbx_description
1 polymer ?
#
loop_
_entity_poly.entity_id
_entity_poly.type
_entity_poly.pdbx_seq_one_letter_code
_entity_poly.pdbx_strand_id
1 'polypeptide(L)'
;MTVEEEKAFLARHLKATEAGEFVTIDALFQAYKKELGRSYTRDAFYQLLKRHGWRNITPRPEHPRKADAQTIVASKNKISIQEDKKAL
;
A
#
# COMPACT_ATOMS: atom_id res chain seq x y z
N MET A 1 -0.70 26.46 -2.04
CA MET A 1 -0.38 25.32 -2.90
C MET A 1 -1.44 25.29 -3.97
N THR A 2 -1.05 25.25 -5.24
CA THR A 2 -2.01 25.16 -6.34
C THR A 2 -2.42 23.71 -6.54
N VAL A 3 -3.59 23.48 -7.14
CA VAL A 3 -4.06 22.12 -7.46
C VAL A 3 -3.06 21.37 -8.35
N GLU A 4 -2.29 22.09 -9.18
CA GLU A 4 -1.26 21.52 -10.05
C GLU A 4 -0.03 21.04 -9.28
N GLU A 5 0.45 21.81 -8.30
CA GLU A 5 1.53 21.38 -7.40
C GLU A 5 1.14 20.11 -6.64
N GLU A 6 -0.12 20.01 -6.19
CA GLU A 6 -0.64 18.83 -5.48
C GLU A 6 -0.64 17.60 -6.38
N LYS A 7 -1.11 17.75 -7.62
CA LYS A 7 -1.06 16.66 -8.61
C LYS A 7 0.36 16.24 -8.93
N ALA A 8 1.29 17.20 -9.07
CA ALA A 8 2.68 16.90 -9.34
C ALA A 8 3.33 16.10 -8.20
N PHE A 9 3.07 16.50 -6.94
CA PHE A 9 3.50 15.74 -5.76
C PHE A 9 2.95 14.32 -5.76
N LEU A 10 1.63 14.16 -5.92
CA LEU A 10 0.98 12.85 -5.93
C LEU A 10 1.47 11.96 -7.08
N ALA A 11 1.71 12.53 -8.26
CA ALA A 11 2.22 11.79 -9.42
C ALA A 11 3.64 11.24 -9.18
N ARG A 12 4.51 11.96 -8.47
CA ARG A 12 5.85 11.47 -8.11
C ARG A 12 5.78 10.28 -7.16
N HIS A 13 4.84 10.33 -6.22
CA HIS A 13 4.65 9.28 -5.22
C HIS A 13 3.71 8.16 -5.66
N LEU A 14 3.08 8.25 -6.84
CA LEU A 14 2.10 7.28 -7.31
C LEU A 14 2.70 5.89 -7.45
N LYS A 15 3.84 5.75 -8.15
CA LYS A 15 4.51 4.46 -8.37
C LYS A 15 4.94 3.79 -7.05
N ALA A 16 5.49 4.58 -6.13
CA ALA A 16 5.87 4.13 -4.79
C ALA A 16 4.64 3.68 -3.98
N THR A 17 3.53 4.42 -4.07
CA THR A 17 2.28 4.08 -3.38
C THR A 17 1.67 2.80 -3.95
N GLU A 18 1.68 2.61 -5.26
CA GLU A 18 1.21 1.39 -5.93
C GLU A 18 2.03 0.16 -5.55
N ALA A 19 3.34 0.31 -5.37
CA ALA A 19 4.22 -0.74 -4.88
C ALA A 19 4.03 -1.05 -3.38
N GLY A 20 3.17 -0.30 -2.67
CA GLY A 20 2.94 -0.45 -1.25
C GLY A 20 4.01 0.17 -0.36
N GLU A 21 4.83 1.10 -0.88
CA GLU A 21 5.84 1.81 -0.07
C GLU A 21 5.17 2.76 0.94
N PHE A 22 4.09 3.41 0.52
CA PHE A 22 3.27 4.27 1.37
C PHE A 22 2.03 3.53 1.90
N VAL A 23 2.24 2.58 2.81
CA VAL A 23 1.14 1.88 3.50
C VAL A 23 0.37 2.84 4.41
N THR A 24 1.07 3.81 5.00
CA THR A 24 0.48 4.75 5.95
C THR A 24 0.50 6.18 5.42
N ILE A 25 -0.57 6.91 5.71
CA ILE A 25 -0.71 8.33 5.39
C ILE A 25 0.38 9.16 6.08
N ASP A 26 0.88 8.70 7.24
CA ASP A 26 1.92 9.38 7.99
C ASP A 26 3.24 9.46 7.21
N ALA A 27 3.69 8.34 6.61
CA ALA A 27 4.88 8.32 5.78
C ALA A 27 4.77 9.28 4.58
N LEU A 28 3.61 9.29 3.91
CA LEU A 28 3.35 10.19 2.79
C LEU A 28 3.28 11.66 3.24
N PHE A 29 2.73 11.92 4.43
CA PHE A 29 2.68 13.26 5.02
C PHE A 29 4.07 13.79 5.42
N GLN A 30 4.96 12.95 5.92
CA GLN A 30 6.34 13.36 6.20
C GLN A 30 7.11 13.67 4.90
N ALA A 31 6.92 12.86 3.85
CA ALA A 31 7.48 13.15 2.53
C ALA A 31 6.99 14.50 1.98
N TYR A 32 5.67 14.74 2.10
CA TYR A 32 5.03 16.00 1.72
C TYR A 32 5.62 17.21 2.47
N LYS A 33 5.79 17.12 3.78
CA LYS A 33 6.42 18.19 4.57
C LYS A 33 7.88 18.44 4.17
N LYS A 34 8.64 17.37 3.91
CA LYS A 34 10.05 17.43 3.55
C LYS A 34 10.26 18.09 2.18
N GLU A 35 9.39 17.78 1.21
CA GLU A 35 9.51 18.30 -0.15
C GLU A 35 9.09 19.77 -0.25
N LEU A 36 7.97 20.15 0.37
CA LEU A 36 7.49 21.53 0.29
C LEU A 36 8.19 22.49 1.26
N GLY A 37 8.88 21.97 2.28
CA GLY A 37 9.61 22.78 3.27
C GLY A 37 8.72 23.71 4.11
N ARG A 38 7.41 23.51 4.08
CA ARG A 38 6.41 24.33 4.80
C ARG A 38 5.68 23.47 5.82
N SER A 39 5.32 24.09 6.94
CA SER A 39 4.45 23.45 7.94
C SER A 39 3.03 23.36 7.40
N TYR A 40 2.60 22.16 7.06
CA TYR A 40 1.20 21.85 6.78
C TYR A 40 0.58 21.10 7.95
N THR A 41 -0.72 21.30 8.14
CA THR A 41 -1.50 20.50 9.09
C THR A 41 -1.84 19.16 8.48
N ARG A 42 -1.99 18.15 9.33
CA ARG A 42 -2.39 16.81 8.91
C ARG A 42 -3.77 16.84 8.24
N ASP A 43 -4.70 17.65 8.76
CA ASP A 43 -6.03 17.84 8.18
C ASP A 43 -5.99 18.43 6.76
N ALA A 44 -5.14 19.43 6.51
CA ALA A 44 -5.00 19.98 5.16
C ALA A 44 -4.51 18.91 4.17
N PHE A 45 -3.63 18.04 4.62
CA PHE A 45 -3.15 16.91 3.83
C PHE A 45 -4.25 15.88 3.57
N TYR A 46 -5.07 15.53 4.57
CA TYR A 46 -6.25 14.68 4.37
C TYR A 46 -7.24 15.28 3.36
N GLN A 47 -7.50 16.59 3.43
CA GLN A 47 -8.37 17.26 2.48
C GLN A 47 -7.80 17.24 1.06
N LEU A 48 -6.50 17.45 0.90
CA LEU A 48 -5.79 17.31 -0.37
C LEU A 48 -5.99 15.91 -0.94
N LEU A 49 -5.69 14.87 -0.16
CA LEU A 49 -5.87 13.48 -0.57
C LEU A 49 -7.32 13.18 -0.99
N LYS A 50 -8.29 13.66 -0.21
CA LYS A 50 -9.72 13.52 -0.52
C LYS A 50 -10.12 14.21 -1.83
N ARG A 51 -9.59 15.41 -2.13
CA ARG A 51 -9.84 16.12 -3.39
C ARG A 51 -9.32 15.36 -4.62
N HIS A 52 -8.20 14.65 -4.46
CA HIS A 52 -7.59 13.84 -5.51
C HIS A 52 -8.09 12.39 -5.52
N GLY A 53 -9.16 12.08 -4.79
CA GLY A 53 -9.81 10.77 -4.82
C GLY A 53 -9.00 9.66 -4.15
N TRP A 54 -8.00 10.01 -3.33
CA TRP A 54 -7.19 9.01 -2.64
C TRP A 54 -8.01 8.30 -1.56
N ARG A 55 -7.89 6.98 -1.50
CA ARG A 55 -8.66 6.12 -0.59
C ARG A 55 -7.74 5.14 0.10
N ASN A 56 -7.91 4.99 1.41
CA ASN A 56 -7.30 3.89 2.14
C ASN A 56 -7.99 2.58 1.75
N ILE A 57 -7.26 1.67 1.09
CA ILE A 57 -7.77 0.37 0.68
C ILE A 57 -7.35 -0.66 1.73
N THR A 58 -8.31 -1.14 2.50
CA THR A 58 -8.07 -2.25 3.42
C THR A 58 -7.88 -3.54 2.62
N PRO A 59 -6.83 -4.35 2.90
CA PRO A 59 -6.68 -5.64 2.25
C PRO A 59 -7.89 -6.52 2.55
N ARG A 60 -8.34 -7.28 1.55
CA ARG A 60 -9.43 -8.25 1.76
C ARG A 60 -8.92 -9.39 2.64
N PRO A 61 -9.70 -9.85 3.64
CA PRO A 61 -9.27 -10.93 4.52
C PRO A 61 -9.02 -12.23 3.75
N GLU A 62 -9.81 -12.46 2.71
CA GLU A 62 -9.68 -13.63 1.84
C GLU A 62 -9.73 -13.24 0.37
N HIS A 63 -9.01 -13.99 -0.46
CA HIS A 63 -9.02 -13.81 -1.90
C HIS A 63 -10.34 -14.32 -2.49
N PRO A 64 -10.97 -13.63 -3.46
CA PRO A 64 -12.25 -14.06 -4.04
C PRO A 64 -12.22 -15.46 -4.68
N ARG A 65 -11.04 -15.90 -5.14
CA ARG A 65 -10.80 -17.25 -5.68
C ARG A 65 -10.01 -18.12 -4.70
N LYS A 66 -10.31 -18.00 -3.40
CA LYS A 66 -9.70 -18.88 -2.39
C LYS A 66 -10.05 -20.33 -2.75
N ALA A 67 -9.03 -21.19 -2.79
CA ALA A 67 -9.23 -22.61 -3.01
C ALA A 67 -10.01 -23.23 -1.84
N ASP A 68 -10.66 -24.36 -2.09
CA ASP A 68 -11.32 -25.11 -1.03
C ASP A 68 -10.31 -25.57 0.03
N ALA A 69 -10.81 -25.82 1.25
CA ALA A 69 -9.96 -26.15 2.39
C ALA A 69 -9.11 -27.42 2.13
N GLN A 70 -9.62 -28.40 1.38
CA GLN A 70 -8.89 -29.63 1.08
C GLN A 70 -7.71 -29.34 0.13
N THR A 71 -7.91 -28.54 -0.92
CA THR A 71 -6.85 -28.09 -1.82
C THR A 71 -5.78 -27.28 -1.09
N ILE A 72 -6.16 -26.42 -0.13
CA ILE A 72 -5.20 -25.66 0.69
C ILE A 72 -4.34 -26.60 1.54
N VAL A 73 -4.95 -27.58 2.23
CA VAL A 73 -4.22 -28.54 3.07
C VAL A 73 -3.30 -29.41 2.21
N ALA A 74 -3.78 -29.93 1.08
CA ALA A 74 -2.98 -30.74 0.17
C ALA A 74 -1.78 -29.95 -0.41
N SER A 75 -1.98 -28.67 -0.76
CA SER A 75 -0.91 -27.80 -1.24
C SER A 75 0.14 -27.52 -0.16
N LYS A 76 -0.28 -27.17 1.06
CA LYS A 76 0.63 -26.96 2.20
C LYS A 76 1.47 -28.20 2.50
N ASN A 77 0.85 -29.39 2.49
CA ASN A 77 1.55 -30.65 2.74
C ASN A 77 2.55 -30.99 1.62
N LYS A 78 2.29 -30.62 0.36
CA LYS A 78 3.25 -30.83 -0.74
C LYS A 78 4.51 -29.98 -0.56
N ILE A 79 4.38 -28.77 -0.04
CA ILE A 79 5.52 -27.86 0.20
C ILE A 79 6.41 -28.44 1.32
N SER A 80 5.84 -28.90 2.43
CA SER A 80 6.62 -29.48 3.52
C SER A 80 7.38 -30.73 3.09
N ILE A 81 6.74 -31.62 2.31
CA ILE A 81 7.40 -32.85 1.80
C ILE A 81 8.60 -32.52 0.88
N GLN A 82 8.58 -31.40 0.17
CA GLN A 82 9.70 -30.98 -0.68
C GLN A 82 10.85 -30.34 0.10
N GLU A 83 10.56 -29.58 1.15
CA GLU A 83 11.57 -29.02 2.05
C GLU A 83 12.35 -30.12 2.77
N ASP A 84 11.65 -31.13 3.28
CA ASP A 84 12.27 -32.30 3.94
C ASP A 84 13.19 -33.09 2.98
N LYS A 85 12.84 -33.16 1.69
CA LYS A 85 13.66 -33.82 0.66
C LYS A 85 14.88 -33.01 0.22
N LYS A 86 14.90 -31.69 0.46
CA LYS A 86 16.01 -30.82 0.06
C LYS A 86 17.07 -30.68 1.16
N ALA A 87 16.71 -31.01 2.41
CA ALA A 87 17.60 -30.98 3.56
C ALA A 87 18.42 -32.27 3.76
N LEU A 88 18.22 -33.29 2.91
CA LEU A 88 18.94 -34.57 2.88
C LEU A 88 19.88 -34.62 1.68
#